data_AF-A0A7W0I4C2-F1
#
_entry.id   AF-A0A7W0I4C2-F1
#
_cell.length_a   1.000
_cell.length_b   1.000
_cell.length_c   1.000
_cell.angle_alpha   90.00
_cell.angle_beta   90.00
_cell.angle_gamma   90.00
#
_symmetry.space_group_name_H-M   'P 1'
#
loop_
_entity.id
_entity.type
_entity.pdbx_description
1 polymer ?
#
loop_
_entity_poly.entity_id
_entity_poly.type
_entity_poly.pdbx_seq_one_letter_code
_entity_poly.pdbx_strand_id
1 'polypeptide(L)'
;MRNWDIRFNRVIDGVSAGGEGVTISIDRVTGQIMNYQFGLSDMPYPKQKPEILALDKAKELWLSQFDIKLNYVLEYGGSNGVIPIEKYNLMIAAGEIPPTAAVTNANEKFEAKLVYTLIPKLNREPFLLDAQTGKWRNSQTGEVTSLDKVNVSDIDNHWAKNELQLMLDYQALDVQDGKVNPDQLIKRGELVKMLVIAMNGGNGGIYYGADRKASFADVSNASPYFAYVENAVDRGLLDVGADFNPEATLSREEMAQLIVKALGYKNLAKFDGVFNSQFADAAEVKQVGTTAIVVGLNIMSLNDGKFAPQQEVSKAQAASAFYRFLQKRAELQDQPHYYY
;
A
#
# COMPACT_ATOMS: atom_id res chain seq x y z
N MET A 1 2.05 37.84 -16.80
CA MET A 1 1.99 38.96 -15.84
C MET A 1 2.08 38.36 -14.44
N ARG A 2 2.94 38.89 -13.56
CA ARG A 2 3.18 38.34 -12.22
C ARG A 2 2.18 39.00 -11.26
N ASN A 3 1.18 38.29 -10.78
CA ASN A 3 0.20 38.81 -9.81
C ASN A 3 0.77 38.71 -8.38
N TRP A 4 0.21 39.47 -7.44
CA TRP A 4 0.33 39.17 -6.01
C TRP A 4 -0.89 38.34 -5.60
N ASP A 5 -0.66 37.09 -5.22
CA ASP A 5 -1.69 36.23 -4.64
C ASP A 5 -1.56 36.29 -3.12
N ILE A 6 -2.55 36.90 -2.46
CA ILE A 6 -2.59 37.08 -1.01
C ILE A 6 -3.65 36.15 -0.46
N ARG A 7 -3.25 35.26 0.47
CA ARG A 7 -4.15 34.32 1.13
C ARG A 7 -4.41 34.74 2.57
N PHE A 8 -5.68 34.90 2.91
CA PHE A 8 -6.19 35.14 4.25
C PHE A 8 -6.84 33.85 4.75
N ASN A 9 -6.26 33.22 5.77
CA ASN A 9 -6.86 32.03 6.38
C ASN A 9 -7.88 32.44 7.44
N ARG A 10 -9.00 31.73 7.54
CA ARG A 10 -9.96 31.93 8.62
C ARG A 10 -9.35 31.39 9.92
N VAL A 11 -9.42 32.17 10.99
CA VAL A 11 -8.93 31.81 12.32
C VAL A 11 -10.08 31.92 13.31
N ILE A 12 -10.33 30.87 14.08
CA ILE A 12 -11.35 30.81 15.14
C ILE A 12 -10.62 30.48 16.44
N ASP A 13 -10.79 31.33 17.47
CA ASP A 13 -10.12 31.18 18.77
C ASP A 13 -8.60 30.93 18.70
N GLY A 14 -7.93 31.64 17.78
CA GLY A 14 -6.48 31.52 17.54
C GLY A 14 -6.06 30.22 16.84
N VAL A 15 -7.00 29.43 16.32
CA VAL A 15 -6.77 28.19 15.58
C VAL A 15 -7.18 28.38 14.12
N SER A 16 -6.34 27.95 13.18
CA SER A 16 -6.68 28.00 11.76
C SER A 16 -7.83 27.05 11.46
N ALA A 17 -8.87 27.58 10.82
CA ALA A 17 -9.93 26.77 10.21
C ALA A 17 -9.36 26.10 8.95
N GLY A 18 -9.09 24.80 9.03
CA GLY A 18 -8.43 24.05 7.98
C GLY A 18 -9.16 24.14 6.65
N GLY A 19 -8.43 24.44 5.57
CA GLY A 19 -9.01 24.58 4.22
C GLY A 19 -9.83 25.86 4.01
N GLU A 20 -10.05 26.67 5.04
CA GLU A 20 -10.88 27.86 4.94
C GLU A 20 -10.08 29.15 4.78
N GLY A 21 -10.47 29.97 3.80
CA GLY A 21 -9.83 31.25 3.57
C GLY A 21 -10.30 31.97 2.31
N VAL A 22 -9.68 33.13 2.09
CA VAL A 22 -9.89 33.99 0.92
C VAL A 22 -8.54 34.21 0.26
N THR A 23 -8.45 33.96 -1.04
CA THR A 23 -7.29 34.30 -1.87
C THR A 23 -7.68 35.45 -2.80
N ILE A 24 -6.91 36.53 -2.79
CA ILE A 24 -7.09 37.69 -3.66
C ILE A 24 -5.86 37.79 -4.56
N SER A 25 -6.08 37.87 -5.87
CA SER A 25 -5.04 38.08 -6.87
C SER A 25 -5.06 39.53 -7.34
N ILE A 26 -3.94 40.23 -7.19
CA ILE A 26 -3.80 41.66 -7.51
C ILE A 26 -2.77 41.82 -8.62
N ASP A 27 -3.10 42.59 -9.65
CA ASP A 27 -2.13 42.99 -10.67
C ASP A 27 -1.09 43.93 -10.04
N ARG A 28 0.19 43.58 -10.18
CA ARG A 28 1.28 44.31 -9.51
C ARG A 28 1.55 45.69 -10.10
N VAL A 29 1.07 45.97 -11.31
CA VAL A 29 1.34 47.23 -12.03
C VAL A 29 0.20 48.21 -11.78
N THR A 30 -1.04 47.75 -11.94
CA THR A 30 -2.23 48.60 -11.82
C THR A 30 -2.79 48.66 -10.40
N GLY A 31 -2.45 47.68 -9.56
CA GLY A 31 -3.03 47.51 -8.23
C GLY A 31 -4.47 47.02 -8.24
N GLN A 32 -5.00 46.65 -9.42
CA GLN A 32 -6.38 46.18 -9.55
C GLN A 32 -6.52 44.72 -9.10
N ILE A 33 -7.64 44.40 -8.45
CA ILE A 33 -8.01 43.02 -8.15
C ILE A 33 -8.37 42.34 -9.46
N MET A 34 -7.62 41.28 -9.79
CA MET A 34 -7.82 40.49 -11.00
C MET A 34 -8.77 39.32 -10.75
N ASN A 35 -8.70 38.75 -9.54
CA ASN A 35 -9.54 37.63 -9.13
C ASN A 35 -9.66 37.57 -7.59
N TYR A 36 -10.74 37.00 -7.09
CA TYR A 36 -10.86 36.59 -5.70
C TYR A 36 -11.57 35.23 -5.62
N GLN A 37 -11.07 34.37 -4.74
CA GLN A 37 -11.66 33.07 -4.45
C GLN A 37 -11.80 32.94 -2.94
N PHE A 38 -12.94 32.45 -2.47
CA PHE A 38 -13.13 32.11 -1.07
C PHE A 38 -13.64 30.68 -0.94
N GLY A 39 -13.19 30.00 0.10
CA GLY A 39 -13.76 28.75 0.58
C GLY A 39 -13.98 28.92 2.07
N LEU A 40 -15.19 29.31 2.47
CA LEU A 40 -15.57 29.43 3.87
C LEU A 40 -16.71 28.45 4.11
N SER A 41 -16.65 27.72 5.21
CA SER A 41 -17.68 26.75 5.58
C SER A 41 -18.71 27.40 6.50
N ASP A 42 -19.97 26.98 6.34
CA ASP A 42 -21.06 27.29 7.28
C ASP A 42 -21.12 26.28 8.44
N MET A 43 -20.15 25.37 8.54
CA MET A 43 -20.07 24.40 9.64
C MET A 43 -19.98 25.11 10.99
N PRO A 44 -20.71 24.62 12.01
CA PRO A 44 -20.66 25.19 13.34
C PRO A 44 -19.31 24.86 13.99
N TYR A 45 -18.54 25.90 14.29
CA TYR A 45 -17.38 25.79 15.17
C TYR A 45 -17.83 25.75 16.64
N PRO A 46 -17.05 25.11 17.55
CA PRO A 46 -17.29 25.22 18.98
C PRO A 46 -17.39 26.69 19.41
N LYS A 47 -18.35 27.01 20.29
CA LYS A 47 -18.55 28.39 20.79
C LYS A 47 -17.37 28.91 21.62
N GLN A 48 -16.57 27.99 22.15
CA GLN A 48 -15.36 28.25 22.91
C GLN A 48 -14.37 27.15 22.57
N LYS A 49 -13.08 27.49 22.53
CA LYS A 49 -12.00 26.51 22.38
C LYS A 49 -12.11 25.41 23.46
N PRO A 50 -12.24 24.14 23.07
CA PRO A 50 -12.33 23.04 24.04
C PRO A 50 -11.01 22.87 24.80
N GLU A 51 -11.09 22.20 25.95
CA GLU A 51 -9.90 21.68 26.61
C GLU A 51 -9.21 20.66 25.70
N ILE A 52 -7.89 20.76 25.60
CA ILE A 52 -7.09 19.94 24.70
C ILE A 52 -5.93 19.30 25.45
N LEU A 53 -5.46 18.18 24.90
CA LEU A 53 -4.22 17.53 25.22
C LEU A 53 -3.06 18.54 25.18
N ALA A 54 -2.20 18.48 26.19
CA ALA A 54 -0.99 19.30 26.24
C ALA A 54 -0.10 19.06 25.01
N LEU A 55 0.47 20.14 24.46
CA LEU A 55 1.28 20.10 23.24
C LEU A 55 2.44 19.10 23.33
N ASP A 56 3.11 19.00 24.48
CA ASP A 56 4.23 18.08 24.64
C ASP A 56 3.79 16.61 24.61
N LYS A 57 2.59 16.31 25.13
CA LYS A 57 2.02 14.97 25.01
C LYS A 57 1.63 14.66 23.56
N ALA A 58 1.10 15.64 22.83
CA ALA A 58 0.83 15.49 21.41
C ALA A 58 2.12 15.21 20.60
N LYS A 59 3.21 15.93 20.88
CA LYS A 59 4.52 15.68 20.25
C LYS A 59 5.05 14.28 20.55
N GLU A 60 4.93 13.81 21.79
CA GLU A 60 5.35 12.46 22.18
C GLU A 60 4.59 11.39 21.38
N LEU A 61 3.26 11.52 21.27
CA LEU A 61 2.43 10.60 20.49
C LEU A 61 2.80 10.62 19.00
N TRP A 62 3.05 11.80 18.42
CA TRP A 62 3.50 11.90 17.04
C TRP A 62 4.89 11.27 16.84
N LEU A 63 5.84 11.52 17.74
CA LEU A 63 7.18 10.95 17.67
C LEU A 63 7.18 9.43 17.86
N SER A 64 6.22 8.87 18.62
CA SER A 64 6.10 7.41 18.79
C SER A 64 5.74 6.68 17.49
N GLN A 65 5.29 7.41 16.46
CA GLN A 65 5.01 6.89 15.12
C GLN A 65 6.27 6.79 14.24
N PHE A 66 7.46 7.05 14.79
CA PHE A 66 8.73 6.96 14.09
C PHE A 66 9.71 6.10 14.87
N ASP A 67 10.53 5.35 14.14
CA ASP A 67 11.77 4.80 14.66
C ASP A 67 12.88 5.84 14.45
N ILE A 68 13.73 6.04 15.46
CA ILE A 68 14.93 6.87 15.34
C ILE A 68 16.09 5.96 15.02
N LYS A 69 16.70 6.12 13.84
CA LYS A 69 17.87 5.32 13.44
C LYS A 69 19.05 6.20 13.08
N LEU A 70 20.25 5.67 13.32
CA LEU A 70 21.47 6.24 12.78
C LEU A 70 21.55 5.93 11.29
N ASN A 71 21.84 6.96 10.49
CA ASN A 71 22.07 6.82 9.07
C ASN A 71 23.28 7.66 8.66
N TYR A 72 24.04 7.16 7.68
CA TYR A 72 25.03 7.98 7.00
C TYR A 72 24.36 8.70 5.84
N VAL A 73 24.38 10.03 5.85
CA VAL A 73 23.99 10.83 4.71
C VAL A 73 25.25 11.41 4.08
N LEU A 74 25.33 11.33 2.75
CA LEU A 74 26.29 12.17 2.03
C LEU A 74 25.83 13.60 2.23
N GLU A 75 26.74 14.47 2.67
CA GLU A 75 26.46 15.89 2.76
C GLU A 75 26.34 16.45 1.34
N TYR A 76 25.16 16.27 0.74
CA TYR A 76 24.77 17.00 -0.45
C TYR A 76 24.55 18.43 -0.01
N GLY A 77 25.42 19.33 -0.46
CA GLY A 77 25.24 20.76 -0.33
C GLY A 77 24.02 21.22 -1.13
N GLY A 78 22.82 21.03 -0.59
CA GLY A 78 21.57 21.55 -1.15
C GLY A 78 21.14 20.95 -2.49
N SER A 79 19.87 21.16 -2.81
CA SER A 79 19.25 20.82 -4.09
C SER A 79 20.07 21.40 -5.26
N ASN A 80 20.52 20.52 -6.17
CA ASN A 80 21.34 20.81 -7.35
C ASN A 80 22.72 21.37 -7.02
N GLY A 81 23.78 20.68 -7.45
CA GLY A 81 25.15 21.18 -7.42
C GLY A 81 25.34 22.42 -8.30
N VAL A 82 24.89 23.57 -7.82
CA VAL A 82 25.10 24.87 -8.47
C VAL A 82 26.31 25.50 -7.79
N ILE A 83 27.38 25.71 -8.57
CA ILE A 83 28.53 26.53 -8.14
C ILE A 83 27.99 27.87 -7.58
N PRO A 84 28.50 28.40 -6.46
CA PRO A 84 28.17 29.75 -6.01
C PRO A 84 28.25 30.76 -7.17
N ILE A 85 27.23 31.59 -7.35
CA ILE A 85 27.05 32.36 -8.59
C ILE A 85 28.20 33.33 -8.86
N GLU A 86 28.89 33.79 -7.81
CA GLU A 86 30.07 34.64 -7.91
C GLU A 86 31.24 33.89 -8.57
N LYS A 87 31.43 32.62 -8.21
CA LYS A 87 32.48 31.76 -8.77
C LYS A 87 32.14 31.34 -10.21
N TYR A 88 30.86 31.10 -10.51
CA TYR A 88 30.39 30.85 -11.88
C TYR A 88 30.67 32.05 -12.81
N ASN A 89 30.36 33.26 -12.35
CA ASN A 89 30.61 34.49 -13.11
C ASN A 89 32.11 34.74 -13.35
N LEU A 90 32.96 34.44 -12.36
CA LEU A 90 34.42 34.50 -12.48
C LEU A 90 34.96 33.50 -13.51
N MET A 91 34.46 32.27 -13.51
CA MET A 91 34.90 31.24 -14.46
C MET A 91 34.46 31.53 -15.90
N ILE A 92 33.28 32.13 -16.10
CA ILE A 92 32.86 32.65 -17.41
C ILE A 92 33.76 33.82 -17.84
N ALA A 93 34.03 34.77 -16.94
CA ALA A 93 34.88 35.92 -17.23
C ALA A 93 36.33 35.52 -17.55
N ALA A 94 36.82 34.44 -16.93
CA ALA A 94 38.12 33.85 -17.19
C ALA A 94 38.16 32.95 -18.46
N GLY A 95 37.00 32.66 -19.07
CA GLY A 95 36.89 31.82 -20.27
C GLY A 95 37.04 30.31 -20.00
N GLU A 96 36.97 29.88 -18.73
CA GLU A 96 37.21 28.49 -18.32
C GLU A 96 36.02 27.57 -18.64
N ILE A 97 34.81 28.12 -18.72
CA ILE A 97 33.59 27.39 -19.06
C ILE A 97 32.70 28.21 -20.00
N PRO A 98 32.04 27.59 -21.00
CA PRO A 98 31.05 28.28 -21.81
C PRO A 98 29.80 28.58 -20.97
N PRO A 99 29.03 29.65 -21.28
CA PRO A 99 27.86 30.07 -20.49
C PRO A 99 26.73 29.03 -20.35
N THR A 100 26.85 27.85 -20.95
CA THR A 100 25.82 26.81 -21.03
C THR A 100 26.26 25.44 -20.50
N ALA A 101 27.45 25.29 -19.92
CA ALA A 101 27.88 24.00 -19.38
C ALA A 101 27.22 23.70 -18.03
N ALA A 102 26.49 22.58 -17.93
CA ALA A 102 26.09 22.01 -16.65
C ALA A 102 27.34 21.51 -15.91
N VAL A 103 27.64 22.12 -14.76
CA VAL A 103 28.85 21.78 -14.01
C VAL A 103 28.53 20.65 -13.03
N THR A 104 29.00 19.45 -13.35
CA THR A 104 29.15 18.37 -12.36
C THR A 104 30.65 18.18 -12.13
N ASN A 105 31.13 18.59 -10.96
CA ASN A 105 32.54 18.44 -10.59
C ASN A 105 32.85 16.96 -10.28
N ALA A 106 33.63 16.30 -11.13
CA ALA A 106 34.06 14.91 -10.94
C ALA A 106 35.08 14.70 -9.79
N ASN A 107 35.49 15.76 -9.08
CA ASN A 107 36.55 15.73 -8.05
C ASN A 107 36.09 16.12 -6.63
N GLU A 108 34.78 16.25 -6.39
CA GLU A 108 34.28 16.57 -5.05
C GLU A 108 34.30 15.32 -4.17
N LYS A 109 35.13 15.34 -3.11
CA LYS A 109 35.15 14.28 -2.10
C LYS A 109 33.96 14.49 -1.17
N PHE A 110 32.92 13.69 -1.34
CA PHE A 110 31.81 13.65 -0.40
C PHE A 110 32.23 12.94 0.88
N GLU A 111 32.03 13.61 2.02
CA GLU A 111 32.15 12.98 3.33
C GLU A 111 30.78 12.52 3.80
N ALA A 112 30.68 11.27 4.23
CA ALA A 112 29.48 10.76 4.85
C ALA A 112 29.40 11.27 6.30
N LYS A 113 28.29 11.92 6.66
CA LYS A 113 28.01 12.36 8.02
C LYS A 113 27.00 11.45 8.68
N LEU A 114 27.29 11.07 9.92
CA LEU A 114 26.40 10.29 10.75
C LEU A 114 25.31 11.22 11.30
N VAL A 115 24.05 10.91 11.02
CA VAL A 115 22.88 11.67 11.48
C VAL A 115 21.81 10.73 12.06
N TYR A 116 20.93 11.27 12.90
CA TYR A 116 19.70 10.60 13.26
C TYR A 116 18.60 10.93 12.25
N THR A 117 17.92 9.92 11.74
CA THR A 117 16.75 10.09 10.87
C THR A 117 15.50 9.52 11.55
N LEU A 118 14.37 10.18 11.31
CA LEU A 118 13.05 9.66 11.64
C LEU A 118 12.60 8.74 10.50
N ILE A 119 12.39 7.47 10.81
CA ILE A 119 11.84 6.50 9.87
C ILE A 119 10.38 6.29 10.27
N PRO A 120 9.41 6.71 9.43
CA PRO A 120 8.00 6.52 9.75
C PRO A 120 7.68 5.03 9.93
N LYS A 121 6.94 4.70 10.99
CA LYS A 121 6.28 3.40 11.08
C LYS A 121 5.20 3.35 10.00
N LEU A 122 5.13 2.25 9.27
CA LEU A 122 4.24 2.12 8.12
C LEU A 122 2.78 2.12 8.58
N ASN A 123 2.08 3.22 8.33
CA ASN A 123 0.64 3.38 8.50
C ASN A 123 0.06 3.75 7.14
N ARG A 124 -0.82 2.91 6.61
CA ARG A 124 -1.37 3.05 5.24
C ARG A 124 -2.63 3.89 5.20
N GLU A 125 -3.38 3.87 6.29
CA GLU A 125 -4.58 4.66 6.45
C GLU A 125 -4.25 6.10 6.82
N PRO A 126 -5.01 7.09 6.34
CA PRO A 126 -4.81 8.47 6.72
C PRO A 126 -5.33 8.69 8.15
N PHE A 127 -4.53 9.32 9.00
CA PHE A 127 -4.85 9.48 10.42
C PHE A 127 -4.60 10.90 10.93
N LEU A 128 -5.29 11.23 12.03
CA LEU A 128 -5.11 12.44 12.80
C LEU A 128 -5.13 12.13 14.30
N LEU A 129 -4.51 13.01 15.09
CA LEU A 129 -4.60 12.96 16.55
C LEU A 129 -5.76 13.84 17.02
N ASP A 130 -6.74 13.25 17.69
CA ASP A 130 -7.82 14.00 18.32
C ASP A 130 -7.28 14.81 19.49
N ALA A 131 -7.35 16.14 19.37
CA ALA A 131 -6.78 17.05 20.35
C ALA A 131 -7.48 17.00 21.72
N GLN A 132 -8.74 16.57 21.82
CA GLN A 132 -9.46 16.51 23.10
C GLN A 132 -9.22 15.19 23.82
N THR A 133 -9.12 14.09 23.07
CA THR A 133 -9.06 12.73 23.63
C THR A 133 -7.66 12.12 23.62
N GLY A 134 -6.75 12.65 22.80
CA GLY A 134 -5.43 12.06 22.55
C GLY A 134 -5.47 10.72 21.80
N LYS A 135 -6.61 10.35 21.22
CA LYS A 135 -6.77 9.13 20.44
C LYS A 135 -6.48 9.38 18.96
N TRP A 136 -5.92 8.38 18.28
CA TRP A 136 -5.81 8.41 16.83
C TRP A 136 -7.18 8.17 16.19
N ARG A 137 -7.45 8.87 15.09
CA ARG A 137 -8.65 8.68 14.27
C ARG A 137 -8.28 8.56 12.81
N ASN A 138 -9.02 7.76 12.06
CA ASN A 138 -8.96 7.80 10.61
C ASN A 138 -9.48 9.16 10.15
N SER A 139 -8.69 9.89 9.35
CA SER A 139 -9.04 11.27 8.96
C SER A 139 -10.12 11.34 7.89
N GLN A 140 -10.50 10.22 7.28
CA GLN A 140 -11.58 10.12 6.29
C GLN A 140 -12.90 9.69 6.94
N THR A 141 -12.87 8.68 7.82
CA THR A 141 -14.10 8.16 8.45
C THR A 141 -14.41 8.78 9.81
N GLY A 142 -13.41 9.37 10.48
CA GLY A 142 -13.53 9.92 11.83
C GLY A 142 -13.54 8.87 12.95
N GLU A 143 -13.48 7.59 12.61
CA GLU A 143 -13.47 6.48 13.57
C GLU A 143 -12.14 6.41 14.34
N VAL A 144 -12.22 5.97 15.60
CA VAL A 144 -11.01 5.75 16.42
C VAL A 144 -10.21 4.59 15.84
N THR A 145 -8.90 4.78 15.69
CA THR A 145 -8.00 3.78 15.12
C THR A 145 -6.78 3.54 16.02
N SER A 146 -6.07 2.44 15.77
CA SER A 146 -4.75 2.17 16.35
C SER A 146 -3.70 2.26 15.26
N LEU A 147 -2.55 2.86 15.59
CA LEU A 147 -1.39 2.95 14.72
C LEU A 147 -0.29 1.94 15.07
N ASP A 148 -0.50 1.18 16.14
CA ASP A 148 0.42 0.11 16.51
C ASP A 148 0.26 -1.07 15.55
N LYS A 149 1.37 -1.77 15.28
CA LYS A 149 1.31 -3.02 14.54
C LYS A 149 0.37 -3.99 15.25
N VAL A 150 -0.49 -4.64 14.47
CA VAL A 150 -1.37 -5.68 14.98
C VAL A 150 -0.50 -6.87 15.42
N ASN A 151 -0.38 -7.05 16.73
CA ASN A 151 0.33 -8.19 17.30
C ASN A 151 -0.68 -9.32 17.54
N VAL A 152 -0.38 -10.49 16.98
CA VAL A 152 -1.16 -11.72 17.22
C VAL A 152 -0.28 -12.78 17.86
N SER A 153 -0.84 -13.49 18.84
CA SER A 153 -0.05 -14.38 19.71
C SER A 153 0.20 -15.77 19.11
N ASP A 154 -0.63 -16.20 18.17
CA ASP A 154 -0.69 -17.57 17.66
C ASP A 154 0.25 -17.82 16.46
N ILE A 155 0.99 -16.81 15.99
CA ILE A 155 1.97 -16.96 14.90
C ILE A 155 3.42 -17.06 15.39
N ASP A 156 3.69 -16.80 16.67
CA ASP A 156 5.05 -16.53 17.15
C ASP A 156 6.03 -17.69 16.97
N ASN A 157 5.54 -18.93 17.08
CA ASN A 157 6.28 -20.17 16.88
C ASN A 157 5.76 -20.97 15.68
N HIS A 158 4.94 -20.34 14.83
CA HIS A 158 4.31 -21.02 13.70
C HIS A 158 5.27 -21.05 12.49
N TRP A 159 5.27 -22.14 11.72
CA TRP A 159 6.20 -22.33 10.58
C TRP A 159 6.03 -21.25 9.50
N ALA A 160 4.83 -20.72 9.34
CA ALA A 160 4.48 -19.66 8.39
C ALA A 160 4.53 -18.24 8.99
N LYS A 161 5.28 -18.01 10.09
CA LYS A 161 5.27 -16.75 10.84
C LYS A 161 5.52 -15.53 9.93
N ASN A 162 6.56 -15.59 9.10
CA ASN A 162 6.96 -14.44 8.28
C ASN A 162 5.90 -14.12 7.21
N GLU A 163 5.32 -15.16 6.62
CA GLU A 163 4.31 -15.05 5.58
C GLU A 163 2.98 -14.54 6.15
N LEU A 164 2.57 -15.05 7.32
CA LEU A 164 1.42 -14.54 8.07
C LEU A 164 1.63 -13.10 8.53
N GLN A 165 2.83 -12.75 9.01
CA GLN A 165 3.15 -11.38 9.40
C GLN A 165 3.07 -10.42 8.22
N LEU A 166 3.53 -10.80 7.02
CA LEU A 166 3.37 -9.97 5.84
C LEU A 166 1.88 -9.74 5.52
N MET A 167 1.07 -10.80 5.58
CA MET A 167 -0.37 -10.69 5.31
C MET A 167 -1.10 -9.86 6.39
N LEU A 168 -0.64 -9.89 7.64
CA LEU A 168 -1.12 -8.99 8.71
C LEU A 168 -0.72 -7.54 8.45
N ASP A 169 0.54 -7.29 8.08
CA ASP A 169 1.04 -5.95 7.74
C ASP A 169 0.31 -5.37 6.52
N TYR A 170 -0.18 -6.25 5.63
CA TYR A 170 -1.04 -5.89 4.50
C TYR A 170 -2.52 -5.74 4.87
N GLN A 171 -2.91 -6.03 6.11
CA GLN A 171 -4.30 -6.08 6.57
C GLN A 171 -5.16 -7.07 5.75
N ALA A 172 -4.52 -8.12 5.24
CA ALA A 172 -5.11 -9.16 4.41
C ALA A 172 -5.68 -10.33 5.24
N LEU A 173 -5.41 -10.35 6.54
CA LEU A 173 -5.90 -11.33 7.50
C LEU A 173 -6.80 -10.65 8.54
N ASP A 174 -7.96 -11.24 8.78
CA ASP A 174 -8.85 -10.78 9.85
C ASP A 174 -8.37 -11.32 11.20
N VAL A 175 -8.29 -10.42 12.19
CA VAL A 175 -7.87 -10.75 13.55
C VAL A 175 -9.08 -10.84 14.46
N GLN A 176 -9.21 -11.96 15.14
CA GLN A 176 -10.28 -12.24 16.10
C GLN A 176 -9.64 -12.58 17.45
N ASP A 177 -10.01 -11.84 18.49
CA ASP A 177 -9.49 -12.03 19.86
C ASP A 177 -7.95 -12.09 19.94
N GLY A 178 -7.26 -11.26 19.13
CA GLY A 178 -5.79 -11.20 19.08
C GLY A 178 -5.13 -12.41 18.40
N LYS A 179 -5.86 -13.14 17.55
CA LYS A 179 -5.41 -14.34 16.83
C LYS A 179 -5.84 -14.32 15.36
N VAL A 180 -5.11 -15.05 14.52
CA VAL A 180 -5.47 -15.28 13.10
C VAL A 180 -5.92 -16.72 12.82
N ASN A 181 -5.66 -17.65 13.74
CA ASN A 181 -5.91 -19.08 13.65
C ASN A 181 -5.26 -19.69 12.39
N PRO A 182 -3.92 -19.73 12.31
CA PRO A 182 -3.20 -20.00 11.07
C PRO A 182 -3.48 -21.37 10.43
N ASP A 183 -3.80 -22.38 11.24
CA ASP A 183 -4.12 -23.73 10.78
C ASP A 183 -5.60 -23.94 10.44
N GLN A 184 -6.46 -22.93 10.68
CA GLN A 184 -7.86 -23.00 10.28
C GLN A 184 -7.96 -22.98 8.75
N LEU A 185 -8.91 -23.75 8.21
CA LEU A 185 -9.26 -23.70 6.79
C LEU A 185 -9.71 -22.30 6.40
N ILE A 186 -9.18 -21.80 5.28
CA ILE A 186 -9.51 -20.49 4.76
C ILE A 186 -10.77 -20.56 3.90
N LYS A 187 -11.67 -19.61 4.08
CA LYS A 187 -12.87 -19.48 3.25
C LYS A 187 -12.54 -18.84 1.91
N ARG A 188 -13.39 -19.08 0.92
CA ARG A 188 -13.22 -18.61 -0.46
C ARG A 188 -13.21 -17.08 -0.56
N GLY A 189 -14.09 -16.40 0.17
CA GLY A 189 -14.08 -14.95 0.28
C GLY A 189 -12.80 -14.40 0.91
N GLU A 190 -12.34 -15.02 2.01
CA GLU A 190 -11.11 -14.62 2.72
C GLU A 190 -9.87 -14.80 1.83
N LEU A 191 -9.77 -15.92 1.10
CA LEU A 191 -8.65 -16.20 0.21
C LEU A 191 -8.58 -15.21 -0.96
N VAL A 192 -9.72 -14.90 -1.59
CA VAL A 192 -9.77 -13.91 -2.68
C VAL A 192 -9.47 -12.50 -2.18
N LYS A 193 -10.03 -12.09 -1.02
CA LYS A 193 -9.69 -10.84 -0.35
C LYS A 193 -8.18 -10.75 -0.11
N MET A 194 -7.58 -11.79 0.46
CA MET A 194 -6.16 -11.84 0.76
C MET A 194 -5.30 -11.70 -0.51
N LEU A 195 -5.62 -12.44 -1.57
CA LEU A 195 -4.91 -12.36 -2.86
C LEU A 195 -4.99 -10.94 -3.45
N VAL A 196 -6.18 -10.36 -3.50
CA VAL A 196 -6.40 -9.02 -4.08
C VAL A 196 -5.63 -7.96 -3.31
N ILE A 197 -5.71 -7.98 -1.97
CA ILE A 197 -4.96 -7.07 -1.10
C ILE A 197 -3.46 -7.24 -1.35
N ALA A 198 -2.95 -8.47 -1.35
CA ALA A 198 -1.55 -8.77 -1.61
C ALA A 198 -1.09 -8.26 -2.99
N MET A 199 -1.90 -8.45 -4.04
CA MET A 199 -1.60 -7.99 -5.38
C MET A 199 -1.45 -6.47 -5.46
N ASN A 200 -2.20 -5.72 -4.65
CA ASN A 200 -2.18 -4.26 -4.56
C ASN A 200 -1.11 -3.73 -3.58
N GLY A 201 -0.13 -4.55 -3.20
CA GLY A 201 0.91 -4.17 -2.23
C GLY A 201 0.36 -3.98 -0.82
N GLY A 202 -0.82 -4.55 -0.54
CA GLY A 202 -1.64 -4.42 0.67
C GLY A 202 -2.39 -3.10 0.80
N ASN A 203 -2.69 -2.43 -0.32
CA ASN A 203 -3.75 -1.43 -0.36
C ASN A 203 -5.10 -2.15 -0.52
N GLY A 204 -5.88 -2.21 0.56
CA GLY A 204 -7.21 -2.81 0.60
C GLY A 204 -8.35 -1.86 0.23
N GLY A 205 -8.08 -0.56 0.09
CA GLY A 205 -9.08 0.47 -0.23
C GLY A 205 -9.57 0.37 -1.67
N ILE A 206 -10.48 -0.57 -1.93
CA ILE A 206 -11.14 -0.75 -3.22
C ILE A 206 -12.57 -0.26 -3.09
N TYR A 207 -12.89 0.78 -3.85
CA TYR A 207 -14.21 1.39 -3.84
C TYR A 207 -14.87 1.24 -5.21
N TYR A 208 -16.13 0.83 -5.19
CA TYR A 208 -17.01 0.83 -6.35
C TYR A 208 -18.15 1.81 -6.11
N GLY A 209 -18.65 2.41 -7.20
CA GLY A 209 -19.87 3.22 -7.15
C GLY A 209 -21.05 2.38 -6.64
N ALA A 210 -22.00 3.03 -5.97
CA ALA A 210 -23.18 2.37 -5.41
C ALA A 210 -24.05 1.67 -6.48
N ASP A 211 -23.88 2.04 -7.75
CA ASP A 211 -24.52 1.49 -8.94
C ASP A 211 -23.82 0.25 -9.51
N ARG A 212 -22.64 -0.14 -8.99
CA ARG A 212 -21.96 -1.36 -9.44
C ARG A 212 -22.83 -2.58 -9.15
N LYS A 213 -23.26 -3.24 -10.23
CA LYS A 213 -23.98 -4.52 -10.14
C LYS A 213 -23.04 -5.63 -9.67
N ALA A 214 -23.51 -6.45 -8.73
CA ALA A 214 -22.81 -7.65 -8.29
C ALA A 214 -22.71 -8.68 -9.43
N SER A 215 -21.52 -9.28 -9.55
CA SER A 215 -21.23 -10.34 -10.50
C SER A 215 -21.75 -11.71 -10.04
N PHE A 216 -22.00 -11.88 -8.74
CA PHE A 216 -22.55 -13.10 -8.14
C PHE A 216 -23.74 -12.78 -7.24
N ALA A 217 -24.74 -13.66 -7.19
CA ALA A 217 -25.99 -13.40 -6.47
C ALA A 217 -25.81 -13.39 -4.93
N ASP A 218 -24.90 -14.22 -4.42
CA ASP A 218 -24.60 -14.41 -3.01
C ASP A 218 -23.50 -13.47 -2.46
N VAL A 219 -22.99 -12.55 -3.29
CA VAL A 219 -22.05 -11.49 -2.90
C VAL A 219 -22.65 -10.14 -3.28
N SER A 220 -23.65 -9.70 -2.52
CA SER A 220 -24.26 -8.38 -2.70
C SER A 220 -23.32 -7.25 -2.30
N ASN A 221 -23.68 -6.00 -2.63
CA ASN A 221 -22.92 -4.80 -2.26
C ASN A 221 -22.72 -4.60 -0.75
N ALA A 222 -23.52 -5.26 0.08
CA ALA A 222 -23.40 -5.24 1.54
C ALA A 222 -22.40 -6.29 2.07
N SER A 223 -21.94 -7.23 1.23
CA SER A 223 -20.98 -8.25 1.62
C SER A 223 -19.60 -7.62 1.88
N PRO A 224 -18.89 -8.02 2.95
CA PRO A 224 -17.50 -7.58 3.18
C PRO A 224 -16.53 -8.05 2.08
N TYR A 225 -16.94 -9.01 1.26
CA TYR A 225 -16.14 -9.52 0.14
C TYR A 225 -16.44 -8.83 -1.19
N PHE A 226 -17.50 -8.01 -1.28
CA PHE A 226 -17.99 -7.44 -2.53
C PHE A 226 -16.90 -6.77 -3.35
N ALA A 227 -16.22 -5.78 -2.78
CA ALA A 227 -15.20 -5.02 -3.50
C ALA A 227 -14.05 -5.90 -3.99
N TYR A 228 -13.65 -6.92 -3.22
CA TYR A 228 -12.56 -7.82 -3.59
C TYR A 228 -12.98 -8.83 -4.67
N VAL A 229 -14.20 -9.35 -4.58
CA VAL A 229 -14.75 -10.27 -5.58
C VAL A 229 -14.93 -9.56 -6.92
N GLU A 230 -15.52 -8.37 -6.93
CA GLU A 230 -15.66 -7.58 -8.16
C GLU A 230 -14.30 -7.22 -8.76
N ASN A 231 -13.32 -6.87 -7.91
CA ASN A 231 -11.95 -6.58 -8.35
C ASN A 231 -11.26 -7.79 -8.98
N ALA A 232 -11.48 -8.97 -8.42
CA ALA A 232 -10.98 -10.23 -8.94
C ALA A 232 -11.67 -10.62 -10.25
N VAL A 233 -12.96 -10.33 -10.43
CA VAL A 233 -13.67 -10.48 -11.71
C VAL A 233 -13.12 -9.53 -12.76
N ASP A 234 -12.98 -8.24 -12.44
CA ASP A 234 -12.48 -7.21 -13.37
C ASP A 234 -11.04 -7.53 -13.83
N ARG A 235 -10.23 -8.17 -12.98
CA ARG A 235 -8.86 -8.66 -13.30
C ARG A 235 -8.85 -10.01 -14.02
N GLY A 236 -10.00 -10.64 -14.22
CA GLY A 236 -10.13 -11.95 -14.86
C GLY A 236 -9.54 -13.11 -14.05
N LEU A 237 -9.49 -12.97 -12.71
CA LEU A 237 -9.12 -14.04 -11.77
C LEU A 237 -10.33 -14.96 -11.50
N LEU A 238 -11.51 -14.38 -11.43
CA LEU A 238 -12.77 -15.09 -11.27
C LEU A 238 -13.60 -15.00 -12.55
N ASP A 239 -14.20 -16.13 -12.92
CA ASP A 239 -15.17 -16.19 -14.01
C ASP A 239 -16.57 -15.94 -13.42
N VAL A 240 -17.39 -15.14 -14.09
CA VAL A 240 -18.76 -14.80 -13.64
C VAL A 240 -19.64 -16.06 -13.65
N GLY A 241 -20.47 -16.21 -12.64
CA GLY A 241 -21.37 -17.35 -12.46
C GLY A 241 -22.62 -17.00 -11.65
N ALA A 242 -23.37 -18.01 -11.23
CA ALA A 242 -24.56 -17.81 -10.40
C ALA A 242 -24.17 -17.38 -8.97
N ASP A 243 -23.43 -18.26 -8.28
CA ASP A 243 -23.01 -18.06 -6.90
C ASP A 243 -21.48 -18.20 -6.78
N PHE A 244 -20.89 -17.38 -5.93
CA PHE A 244 -19.46 -17.40 -5.61
C PHE A 244 -19.12 -18.36 -4.46
N ASN A 245 -20.04 -18.56 -3.53
CA ASN A 245 -19.92 -19.33 -2.29
C ASN A 245 -18.79 -18.81 -1.37
N PRO A 246 -18.87 -17.57 -0.86
CA PRO A 246 -17.78 -16.95 -0.10
C PRO A 246 -17.41 -17.70 1.18
N GLU A 247 -18.35 -18.44 1.77
CA GLU A 247 -18.15 -19.17 3.03
C GLU A 247 -17.61 -20.61 2.84
N ALA A 248 -17.56 -21.09 1.59
CA ALA A 248 -17.01 -22.41 1.30
C ALA A 248 -15.49 -22.42 1.45
N THR A 249 -14.93 -23.58 1.79
CA THR A 249 -13.49 -23.85 1.70
C THR A 249 -13.07 -24.02 0.23
N LEU A 250 -11.77 -23.91 -0.03
CA LEU A 250 -11.18 -24.14 -1.36
C LEU A 250 -10.13 -25.24 -1.31
N SER A 251 -10.06 -25.97 -2.40
CA SER A 251 -9.01 -26.95 -2.64
C SER A 251 -7.68 -26.29 -3.03
N ARG A 252 -6.57 -27.02 -2.84
CA ARG A 252 -5.23 -26.62 -3.29
C ARG A 252 -5.19 -26.33 -4.79
N GLU A 253 -5.91 -27.11 -5.60
CA GLU A 253 -5.97 -26.91 -7.04
C GLU A 253 -6.69 -25.61 -7.42
N GLU A 254 -7.78 -25.24 -6.73
CA GLU A 254 -8.47 -23.97 -6.96
C GLU A 254 -7.60 -22.76 -6.57
N MET A 255 -6.87 -22.84 -5.46
CA MET A 255 -5.89 -21.81 -5.09
C MET A 255 -4.79 -21.68 -6.16
N ALA A 256 -4.28 -22.79 -6.70
CA ALA A 256 -3.29 -22.78 -7.76
C ALA A 256 -3.80 -22.08 -9.03
N GLN A 257 -5.07 -22.31 -9.40
CA GLN A 257 -5.71 -21.63 -10.54
C GLN A 257 -5.75 -20.11 -10.36
N LEU A 258 -6.09 -19.63 -9.15
CA LEU A 258 -6.10 -18.20 -8.85
C LEU A 258 -4.70 -17.59 -8.98
N ILE A 259 -3.67 -18.27 -8.45
CA ILE A 259 -2.27 -17.83 -8.55
C ILE A 259 -1.81 -17.76 -10.00
N VAL A 260 -2.09 -18.78 -10.81
CA VAL A 260 -1.70 -18.83 -12.23
C VAL A 260 -2.42 -17.76 -13.04
N LYS A 261 -3.71 -17.50 -12.76
CA LYS A 261 -4.44 -16.37 -13.34
C LYS A 261 -3.82 -15.04 -12.93
N ALA A 262 -3.44 -14.87 -11.66
CA ALA A 262 -2.81 -13.65 -11.15
C ALA A 262 -1.38 -13.41 -11.70
N LEU A 263 -0.66 -14.47 -12.07
CA LEU A 263 0.61 -14.40 -12.80
C LEU A 263 0.44 -14.05 -14.29
N GLY A 264 -0.79 -14.09 -14.82
CA GLY A 264 -1.06 -13.89 -16.25
C GLY A 264 -0.84 -15.12 -17.13
N TYR A 265 -0.61 -16.30 -16.54
CA TYR A 265 -0.30 -17.54 -17.28
C TYR A 265 -1.51 -18.42 -17.57
N LYS A 266 -2.75 -17.92 -17.39
CA LYS A 266 -3.98 -18.70 -17.61
C LYS A 266 -4.11 -19.33 -19.00
N ASN A 267 -3.58 -18.68 -20.04
CA ASN A 267 -3.61 -19.21 -21.40
C ASN A 267 -2.51 -20.25 -21.63
N LEU A 268 -1.32 -20.01 -21.07
CA LEU A 268 -0.20 -20.94 -21.14
C LEU A 268 -0.54 -22.26 -20.44
N ALA A 269 -1.20 -22.19 -19.29
CA ALA A 269 -1.62 -23.33 -18.49
C ALA A 269 -2.59 -24.30 -19.20
N LYS A 270 -3.23 -23.90 -20.31
CA LYS A 270 -4.15 -24.75 -21.08
C LYS A 270 -3.43 -25.75 -21.99
N PHE A 271 -2.14 -25.56 -22.23
CA PHE A 271 -1.36 -26.42 -23.12
C PHE A 271 -0.67 -27.55 -22.33
N ASP A 272 -1.44 -28.46 -21.74
CA ASP A 272 -0.90 -29.49 -20.83
C ASP A 272 0.30 -30.26 -21.40
N GLY A 273 0.33 -30.50 -22.72
CA GLY A 273 1.41 -31.23 -23.38
C GLY A 273 2.80 -30.58 -23.35
N VAL A 274 2.93 -29.31 -22.92
CA VAL A 274 4.24 -28.64 -22.79
C VAL A 274 4.81 -28.72 -21.37
N PHE A 275 4.03 -29.21 -20.41
CA PHE A 275 4.42 -29.24 -19.00
C PHE A 275 4.84 -30.63 -18.55
N ASN A 276 5.83 -30.67 -17.64
CA ASN A 276 6.17 -31.90 -16.95
C ASN A 276 5.07 -32.25 -15.94
N SER A 277 4.52 -33.46 -16.05
CA SER A 277 3.40 -33.96 -15.24
C SER A 277 3.81 -35.07 -14.27
N GLN A 278 5.09 -35.14 -13.89
CA GLN A 278 5.64 -36.16 -12.96
C GLN A 278 5.24 -35.95 -11.50
N PHE A 279 3.93 -35.83 -11.24
CA PHE A 279 3.35 -35.88 -9.90
C PHE A 279 2.86 -37.31 -9.64
N ALA A 280 3.07 -37.82 -8.42
CA ALA A 280 2.63 -39.15 -8.05
C ALA A 280 1.10 -39.32 -8.06
N ASP A 281 0.36 -38.20 -7.99
CA ASP A 281 -1.10 -38.11 -8.06
C ASP A 281 -1.59 -37.33 -9.30
N ALA A 282 -0.82 -37.35 -10.39
CA ALA A 282 -1.17 -36.62 -11.62
C ALA A 282 -2.55 -36.99 -12.19
N ALA A 283 -3.05 -38.20 -11.93
CA ALA A 283 -4.39 -38.65 -12.35
C ALA A 283 -5.54 -37.93 -11.60
N GLU A 284 -5.27 -37.33 -10.43
CA GLU A 284 -6.25 -36.57 -9.63
C GLU A 284 -6.24 -35.07 -9.98
N VAL A 285 -5.23 -34.62 -10.73
CA VAL A 285 -5.06 -33.22 -11.15
C VAL A 285 -5.87 -32.96 -12.41
N LYS A 286 -6.82 -32.02 -12.35
CA LYS A 286 -7.66 -31.64 -13.49
C LYS A 286 -6.93 -30.68 -14.43
N GLN A 287 -6.09 -29.80 -13.89
CA GLN A 287 -5.32 -28.81 -14.66
C GLN A 287 -3.82 -28.99 -14.44
N VAL A 288 -3.22 -29.86 -15.25
CA VAL A 288 -1.81 -30.24 -15.13
C VAL A 288 -0.91 -29.03 -15.35
N GLY A 289 -1.16 -28.20 -16.37
CA GLY A 289 -0.38 -26.99 -16.62
C GLY A 289 -0.43 -25.99 -15.46
N THR A 290 -1.59 -25.78 -14.84
CA THR A 290 -1.74 -24.93 -13.65
C THR A 290 -0.86 -25.44 -12.50
N THR A 291 -0.95 -26.73 -12.22
CA THR A 291 -0.17 -27.37 -11.15
C THR A 291 1.33 -27.31 -11.43
N ALA A 292 1.74 -27.60 -12.67
CA ALA A 292 3.13 -27.55 -13.08
C ALA A 292 3.73 -26.15 -12.99
N ILE A 293 2.97 -25.09 -13.27
CA ILE A 293 3.46 -23.71 -13.11
C ILE A 293 3.71 -23.39 -11.64
N VAL A 294 2.74 -23.63 -10.74
CA VAL A 294 2.92 -23.25 -9.32
C VAL A 294 4.00 -24.07 -8.63
N VAL A 295 4.19 -25.34 -9.03
CA VAL A 295 5.28 -26.18 -8.53
C VAL A 295 6.61 -25.78 -9.16
N GLY A 296 6.68 -25.61 -10.48
CA GLY A 296 7.90 -25.25 -11.19
C GLY A 296 8.45 -23.87 -10.79
N LEU A 297 7.58 -22.93 -10.43
CA LEU A 297 7.96 -21.62 -9.89
C LEU A 297 8.24 -21.64 -8.39
N ASN A 298 8.13 -22.80 -7.72
CA ASN A 298 8.28 -22.95 -6.26
C ASN A 298 7.31 -22.07 -5.45
N ILE A 299 6.11 -21.82 -5.97
CA ILE A 299 5.06 -21.10 -5.24
C ILE A 299 4.32 -22.06 -4.30
N MET A 300 4.05 -23.27 -4.81
CA MET A 300 3.46 -24.37 -4.04
C MET A 300 4.38 -25.60 -4.13
N SER A 301 4.39 -26.41 -3.08
CA SER A 301 5.26 -27.58 -2.97
C SER A 301 4.50 -28.89 -3.09
N LEU A 302 5.19 -29.93 -3.56
CA LEU A 302 4.76 -31.31 -3.46
C LEU A 302 5.05 -31.85 -2.06
N ASN A 303 4.22 -32.78 -1.59
CA ASN A 303 4.48 -33.58 -0.39
C ASN A 303 4.62 -35.04 -0.81
N ASP A 304 5.77 -35.66 -0.55
CA ASP A 304 6.11 -37.01 -1.01
C ASP A 304 5.83 -37.25 -2.51
N GLY A 305 6.15 -36.25 -3.33
CA GLY A 305 5.93 -36.27 -4.78
C GLY A 305 4.47 -36.06 -5.23
N LYS A 306 3.53 -35.85 -4.30
CA LYS A 306 2.11 -35.57 -4.58
C LYS A 306 1.76 -34.09 -4.44
N PHE A 307 0.84 -33.61 -5.26
CA PHE A 307 0.34 -32.23 -5.16
C PHE A 307 -0.84 -32.10 -4.18
N ALA A 308 -1.63 -33.17 -4.04
CA ALA A 308 -2.88 -33.28 -3.28
C ALA A 308 -3.95 -32.28 -3.74
N PRO A 309 -4.44 -32.35 -4.99
CA PRO A 309 -5.27 -31.31 -5.60
C PRO A 309 -6.56 -31.01 -4.83
N GLN A 310 -7.18 -32.01 -4.19
CA GLN A 310 -8.44 -31.87 -3.45
C GLN A 310 -8.26 -31.51 -1.97
N GLN A 311 -7.03 -31.44 -1.45
CA GLN A 311 -6.81 -31.05 -0.06
C GLN A 311 -7.28 -29.61 0.16
N GLU A 312 -8.01 -29.38 1.25
CA GLU A 312 -8.45 -28.04 1.66
C GLU A 312 -7.27 -27.23 2.22
N VAL A 313 -7.31 -25.91 2.01
CA VAL A 313 -6.20 -25.01 2.31
C VAL A 313 -6.38 -24.32 3.66
N SER A 314 -5.33 -24.27 4.48
CA SER A 314 -5.31 -23.44 5.70
C SER A 314 -4.89 -21.98 5.43
N LYS A 315 -5.22 -21.06 6.34
CA LYS A 315 -4.77 -19.65 6.26
C LYS A 315 -3.25 -19.53 6.11
N ALA A 316 -2.48 -20.34 6.85
CA ALA A 316 -1.03 -20.36 6.76
C ALA A 316 -0.52 -20.85 5.39
N GLN A 317 -1.16 -21.87 4.81
CA GLN A 317 -0.81 -22.35 3.48
C GLN A 317 -1.12 -21.30 2.40
N ALA A 318 -2.25 -20.62 2.49
CA ALA A 318 -2.61 -19.53 1.59
C ALA A 318 -1.64 -18.35 1.71
N ALA A 319 -1.37 -17.88 2.93
CA ALA A 319 -0.40 -16.81 3.19
C ALA A 319 0.98 -17.15 2.63
N SER A 320 1.44 -18.39 2.82
CA SER A 320 2.72 -18.87 2.31
C SER A 320 2.79 -18.91 0.79
N ALA A 321 1.72 -19.40 0.14
CA ALA A 321 1.64 -19.43 -1.32
C ALA A 321 1.61 -18.00 -1.89
N PHE A 322 0.86 -17.07 -1.27
CA PHE A 322 0.79 -15.69 -1.72
C PHE A 322 2.07 -14.91 -1.48
N TYR A 323 2.77 -15.16 -0.38
CA TYR A 323 4.11 -14.63 -0.14
C TYR A 323 5.07 -15.02 -1.27
N ARG A 324 5.14 -16.32 -1.62
CA ARG A 324 6.01 -16.81 -2.70
C ARG A 324 5.55 -16.33 -4.08
N PHE A 325 4.24 -16.24 -4.30
CA PHE A 325 3.69 -15.60 -5.50
C PHE A 325 4.19 -14.16 -5.65
N LEU A 326 4.18 -13.35 -4.58
CA LEU A 326 4.69 -11.97 -4.65
C LEU A 326 6.18 -11.93 -4.98
N GLN A 327 6.99 -12.82 -4.38
CA GLN A 327 8.42 -12.94 -4.70
C GLN A 327 8.62 -13.29 -6.18
N LYS A 328 7.95 -14.33 -6.67
CA LYS A 328 8.09 -14.77 -8.07
C LYS A 328 7.55 -13.75 -9.06
N ARG A 329 6.45 -13.07 -8.73
CA ARG A 329 5.93 -11.98 -9.54
C ARG A 329 6.95 -10.85 -9.67
N ALA A 330 7.65 -10.48 -8.60
CA ALA A 330 8.69 -9.47 -8.65
C ALA A 330 9.91 -9.93 -9.46
N GLU A 331 10.34 -11.20 -9.33
CA GLU A 331 11.44 -11.77 -10.12
C GLU A 331 11.12 -11.83 -11.62
N LEU A 332 9.86 -12.11 -11.98
CA LEU A 332 9.40 -12.26 -13.37
C LEU A 332 9.08 -10.93 -14.07
N GLN A 333 9.00 -9.82 -13.32
CA GLN A 333 8.80 -8.49 -13.90
C GLN A 333 10.17 -7.94 -14.37
N ASP A 334 10.40 -7.95 -15.69
CA ASP A 334 11.65 -7.61 -16.40
C ASP A 334 12.19 -6.16 -16.23
N GLN A 335 11.72 -5.40 -15.24
CA GLN A 335 12.16 -4.02 -15.00
C GLN A 335 12.23 -3.71 -13.50
N PRO A 336 13.40 -3.34 -12.93
CA PRO A 336 13.44 -2.70 -11.63
C PRO A 336 12.67 -1.38 -11.73
N HIS A 337 11.61 -1.22 -10.95
CA HIS A 337 11.01 0.09 -10.73
C HIS A 337 12.05 0.98 -10.05
N TYR A 338 12.76 1.78 -10.84
CA TYR A 338 13.49 2.93 -10.33
C TYR A 338 12.43 3.88 -9.77
N TYR A 339 12.31 3.91 -8.44
CA TYR A 339 11.65 5.02 -7.76
C TYR A 339 12.51 6.26 -8.03
N TYR A 340 12.00 7.16 -8.87
CA TYR A 340 12.57 8.49 -9.12
C TYR A 340 12.28 9.44 -7.97
#